data_AF-A0AA97CGI7-F1
#
_entry.id   AF-A0AA97CGI7-F1
#
_cell.length_a   1.000
_cell.length_b   1.000
_cell.length_c   1.000
_cell.angle_alpha   90.00
_cell.angle_beta   90.00
_cell.angle_gamma   90.00
#
_symmetry.space_group_name_H-M   'P 1'
#
loop_
_entity.id
_entity.type
_entity.pdbx_description
1 polymer ?
#
loop_
_entity_poly.entity_id
_entity_poly.type
_entity_poly.pdbx_seq_one_letter_code
_entity_poly.pdbx_strand_id
1 'polypeptide(L)'
;MNAYLSLIYKKKAELETDQAINEIEFAKKYHPYTKDLSNKIRSWLMMLNIESKNSDFYESDLCLIFKCKKEDLAIASIDVPLYSKINNINGVRVRLYSINPPIIKSSELDSVQSFLFICLQRGYVFDSQKIWKSVIPSSKFFELFLSCKKYDGTSRTVFGRTISKIGIGKSILFGNPPNRFRAFKLKPLDEARLIFATNVLNNADYNWN
;
A
#
# COMPACT_ATOMS: atom_id res chain seq x y z
N MET A 1 -2.95 35.65 17.97
CA MET A 1 -3.10 34.20 17.68
C MET A 1 -2.07 33.65 16.68
N ASN A 2 -1.42 34.48 15.84
CA ASN A 2 -0.49 34.02 14.80
C ASN A 2 0.90 33.59 15.30
N ALA A 3 1.40 34.14 16.41
CA ALA A 3 2.74 33.82 16.94
C ALA A 3 2.88 32.37 17.45
N TYR A 4 1.78 31.80 17.97
CA TYR A 4 1.77 30.43 18.48
C TYR A 4 1.81 29.40 17.34
N LEU A 5 1.05 29.65 16.27
CA LEU A 5 1.07 28.80 15.07
C LEU A 5 2.42 28.85 14.36
N SER A 6 3.05 30.04 14.24
CA SER A 6 4.40 30.14 13.66
C SER A 6 5.45 29.38 14.48
N LEU A 7 5.31 29.35 15.81
CA LEU A 7 6.21 28.60 16.68
C LEU A 7 6.06 27.07 16.50
N ILE A 8 4.82 26.59 16.32
CA ILE A 8 4.54 25.18 16.02
C ILE A 8 5.12 24.78 14.66
N TYR A 9 4.92 25.59 13.61
CA TYR A 9 5.48 25.30 12.29
C TYR A 9 7.00 25.29 12.30
N LYS A 10 7.63 26.21 13.04
CA LYS A 10 9.09 26.24 13.20
C LYS A 10 9.62 24.99 13.90
N LYS A 11 9.00 24.58 15.01
CA LYS A 11 9.37 23.33 15.71
C LYS A 11 9.16 22.09 14.84
N LYS A 12 8.10 22.08 14.04
CA LYS A 12 7.83 20.96 13.11
C LYS A 12 8.92 20.87 12.04
N ALA A 13 9.31 22.01 11.45
CA ALA A 13 10.40 22.07 10.47
C ALA A 13 11.75 21.65 11.08
N GLU A 14 12.05 22.09 12.31
CA GLU A 14 13.26 21.68 13.05
C GLU A 14 13.30 20.16 13.30
N LEU A 15 12.19 19.56 13.72
CA LEU A 15 12.06 18.11 13.89
C LEU A 15 12.20 17.34 12.58
N GLU A 16 11.64 17.84 11.48
CA GLU A 16 11.77 17.24 10.15
C GLU A 16 13.23 17.31 9.65
N THR A 17 13.94 18.41 9.91
CA THR A 17 15.38 18.51 9.58
C THR A 17 16.24 17.60 10.44
N ASP A 18 15.98 17.50 11.74
CA ASP A 18 16.72 16.60 12.64
C ASP A 18 16.48 15.13 12.27
N GLN A 19 15.26 14.77 11.86
CA GLN A 19 14.96 13.44 11.32
C GLN A 19 15.74 13.17 10.04
N ALA A 20 15.74 14.11 9.07
CA ALA A 20 16.46 13.95 7.82
C ALA A 20 17.98 13.82 8.03
N ILE A 21 18.57 14.60 8.96
CA ILE A 21 20.00 14.52 9.28
C ILE A 21 20.34 13.17 9.94
N ASN A 22 19.52 12.73 10.89
CA ASN A 22 19.70 11.42 11.53
C ASN A 22 19.55 10.26 10.53
N GLU A 23 18.62 10.35 9.58
CA GLU A 23 18.46 9.38 8.50
C GLU A 23 19.71 9.33 7.60
N ILE A 24 20.30 10.49 7.26
CA ILE A 24 21.52 10.58 6.45
C ILE A 24 22.73 9.98 7.19
N GLU A 25 22.91 10.29 8.47
CA GLU A 25 24.01 9.74 9.28
C GLU A 25 23.85 8.24 9.51
N PHE A 26 22.63 7.78 9.76
CA PHE A 26 22.29 6.36 9.88
C PHE A 26 22.59 5.61 8.59
N ALA A 27 22.12 6.14 7.46
CA ALA A 27 22.40 5.61 6.13
C ALA A 27 23.91 5.51 5.89
N LYS A 28 24.70 6.54 6.21
CA LYS A 28 26.15 6.56 6.00
C LYS A 28 26.92 5.54 6.84
N LYS A 29 26.50 5.29 8.08
CA LYS A 29 27.18 4.38 9.02
C LYS A 29 26.82 2.91 8.80
N TYR A 30 25.56 2.61 8.49
CA TYR A 30 25.06 1.24 8.41
C TYR A 30 25.01 0.68 6.98
N HIS A 31 24.86 1.51 5.93
CA HIS A 31 24.69 1.02 4.55
C HIS A 31 25.74 0.02 4.06
N PRO A 32 27.06 0.19 4.28
CA PRO A 32 28.04 -0.70 3.66
C PRO A 32 27.92 -2.14 4.15
N TYR A 33 27.71 -2.31 5.46
CA TYR A 33 27.57 -3.62 6.10
C TYR A 33 26.20 -4.25 5.81
N THR A 34 25.13 -3.46 5.92
CA THR A 34 23.77 -3.97 5.68
C THR A 34 23.52 -4.24 4.21
N LYS A 35 24.20 -3.56 3.27
CA LYS A 35 24.11 -3.84 1.82
C LYS A 35 24.72 -5.19 1.43
N ASP A 36 25.84 -5.59 2.03
CA ASP A 36 26.40 -6.93 1.84
C ASP A 36 25.45 -8.00 2.39
N LEU A 37 24.88 -7.76 3.57
CA LEU A 37 23.85 -8.62 4.15
C LEU A 37 22.61 -8.71 3.25
N SER A 38 22.10 -7.60 2.72
CA SER A 38 20.98 -7.57 1.77
C SER A 38 21.27 -8.39 0.52
N ASN A 39 22.50 -8.32 -0.02
CA ASN A 39 22.89 -9.13 -1.17
C ASN A 39 22.90 -10.63 -0.85
N LYS A 40 23.42 -11.01 0.33
CA LYS A 40 23.40 -12.41 0.80
C LYS A 40 21.97 -12.93 0.97
N ILE A 41 21.10 -12.13 1.60
CA ILE A 41 19.68 -12.48 1.77
C ILE A 41 19.02 -12.64 0.40
N ARG A 42 19.26 -11.71 -0.55
CA ARG A 42 18.69 -11.78 -1.90
C ARG A 42 19.10 -13.06 -2.64
N SER A 43 20.39 -13.40 -2.61
CA SER A 43 20.89 -14.64 -3.22
C SER A 43 20.30 -15.88 -2.55
N TRP A 44 20.17 -15.88 -1.23
CA TRP A 44 19.53 -16.97 -0.48
C TRP A 44 18.06 -17.14 -0.86
N LEU A 45 17.30 -16.03 -0.95
CA LEU A 45 15.91 -16.05 -1.39
C LEU A 45 15.74 -16.61 -2.81
N MET A 46 16.67 -16.33 -3.73
CA MET A 46 16.65 -16.91 -5.08
C MET A 46 16.94 -18.41 -5.10
N MET A 47 17.67 -18.94 -4.11
CA MET A 47 17.97 -20.37 -3.99
C MET A 47 16.84 -21.17 -3.33
N LEU A 48 15.99 -20.51 -2.54
CA LEU A 48 14.79 -21.14 -2.00
C LEU A 48 13.84 -21.43 -3.16
N ASN A 49 13.47 -22.70 -3.33
CA ASN A 49 12.47 -23.07 -4.33
C ASN A 49 11.10 -22.53 -3.83
N ILE A 50 10.73 -21.32 -4.28
CA ILE A 50 9.60 -20.51 -3.78
C ILE A 50 8.24 -21.22 -3.95
N GLU A 51 8.19 -22.34 -4.68
CA GLU A 51 7.01 -23.21 -4.78
C GLU A 51 6.59 -23.84 -3.43
N SER A 52 7.43 -23.79 -2.39
CA SER A 52 7.06 -24.26 -1.06
C SER A 52 6.13 -23.25 -0.34
N LYS A 53 4.96 -23.71 0.11
CA LYS A 53 3.91 -22.94 0.80
C LYS A 53 4.35 -22.25 2.11
N ASN A 54 5.56 -22.51 2.62
CA ASN A 54 6.09 -21.87 3.80
C ASN A 54 7.05 -20.75 3.43
N SER A 55 6.49 -19.55 3.28
CA SER A 55 7.23 -18.33 2.98
C SER A 55 7.67 -17.56 4.24
N ASP A 56 7.47 -18.13 5.43
CA ASP A 56 7.70 -17.48 6.72
C ASP A 56 8.92 -18.07 7.44
N PHE A 57 9.77 -17.19 7.98
CA PHE A 57 11.01 -17.53 8.67
C PHE A 57 11.06 -16.83 10.03
N TYR A 58 11.53 -17.51 11.07
CA TYR A 58 11.75 -16.87 12.37
C TYR A 58 12.95 -15.92 12.31
N GLU A 59 12.84 -14.77 12.98
CA GLU A 59 13.93 -13.80 13.09
C GLU A 59 15.20 -14.44 13.66
N SER A 60 15.06 -15.32 14.66
CA SER A 60 16.18 -16.06 15.26
C SER A 60 16.93 -16.89 14.24
N ASP A 61 16.21 -17.59 13.37
CA ASP A 61 16.79 -18.53 12.41
C ASP A 61 17.54 -17.77 11.32
N LEU A 62 16.96 -16.67 10.84
CA LEU A 62 17.63 -15.78 9.88
C LEU A 62 18.89 -15.15 10.47
N CYS A 63 18.84 -14.69 11.73
CA CYS A 63 20.02 -14.14 12.41
C CYS A 63 21.14 -15.19 12.51
N LEU A 64 20.79 -16.46 12.77
CA LEU A 64 21.74 -17.57 12.81
C LEU A 64 22.33 -17.89 11.42
N ILE A 65 21.48 -18.00 10.39
CA ILE A 65 21.89 -18.31 9.01
C ILE A 65 22.86 -17.25 8.49
N PHE A 66 22.52 -15.97 8.64
CA PHE A 66 23.31 -14.88 8.11
C PHE A 66 24.39 -14.35 9.07
N LYS A 67 24.46 -14.91 10.29
CA LYS A 67 25.38 -14.50 11.36
C LYS A 67 25.33 -12.98 11.60
N CYS A 68 24.12 -12.45 11.74
CA CYS A 68 23.86 -11.02 11.92
C CYS A 68 23.02 -10.74 13.17
N LYS A 69 22.98 -9.48 13.61
CA LYS A 69 22.08 -9.05 14.68
C LYS A 69 20.68 -8.75 14.11
N LYS A 70 19.69 -8.71 15.00
CA LYS A 70 18.29 -8.42 14.65
C LYS A 70 18.13 -7.05 14.00
N GLU A 71 18.87 -6.06 14.47
CA GLU A 71 18.87 -4.70 13.94
C GLU A 71 19.43 -4.67 12.52
N ASP A 72 20.54 -5.38 12.28
CA ASP A 72 21.17 -5.47 10.95
C ASP A 72 20.24 -6.18 9.96
N LEU A 73 19.57 -7.26 10.40
CA LEU A 73 18.56 -7.96 9.62
C LEU A 73 17.38 -7.03 9.27
N ALA A 74 16.88 -6.27 10.24
CA ALA A 74 15.78 -5.32 10.01
C ALA A 74 16.18 -4.23 9.01
N ILE A 75 17.39 -3.68 9.09
CA ILE A 75 17.87 -2.67 8.14
C ILE A 75 18.07 -3.30 6.76
N ALA A 76 18.72 -4.46 6.67
CA ALA A 76 18.95 -5.14 5.40
C ALA A 76 17.62 -5.51 4.72
N SER A 77 16.61 -5.89 5.51
CA SER A 77 15.27 -6.26 5.04
C SER A 77 14.52 -5.14 4.31
N ILE A 78 14.92 -3.87 4.48
CA ILE A 78 14.34 -2.74 3.75
C ILE A 78 14.63 -2.84 2.23
N ASP A 79 15.79 -3.41 1.86
CA ASP A 79 16.29 -3.46 0.49
C ASP A 79 16.03 -4.81 -0.23
N VAL A 80 15.33 -5.73 0.43
CA VAL A 80 15.04 -7.08 -0.08
C VAL A 80 13.57 -7.44 0.16
N PRO A 81 12.97 -8.36 -0.62
CA PRO A 81 11.59 -8.78 -0.43
C PRO A 81 11.46 -9.69 0.80
N LEU A 82 11.70 -9.13 1.98
CA LEU A 82 11.66 -9.82 3.26
C LEU A 82 10.94 -8.93 4.29
N TYR A 83 9.67 -9.20 4.51
CA TYR A 83 8.78 -8.36 5.28
C TYR A 83 8.61 -8.88 6.70
N SER A 84 8.88 -8.03 7.70
CA SER A 84 8.69 -8.41 9.09
C SER A 84 7.20 -8.43 9.46
N LYS A 85 6.77 -9.44 10.22
CA LYS A 85 5.46 -9.52 10.87
C LYS A 85 5.60 -10.02 12.31
N ILE A 86 4.66 -9.64 13.17
CA ILE A 86 4.61 -10.09 14.56
C ILE A 86 3.42 -11.03 14.71
N ASN A 87 3.69 -12.27 15.10
CA ASN A 87 2.67 -13.24 15.44
C ASN A 87 2.66 -13.46 16.96
N ASN A 88 1.49 -13.78 17.50
CA ASN A 88 1.35 -14.19 18.89
C ASN A 88 1.16 -15.72 18.93
N ILE A 89 2.14 -16.43 19.49
CA ILE A 89 2.12 -17.90 19.61
C ILE A 89 2.09 -18.22 21.09
N ASN A 90 0.98 -18.82 21.57
CA ASN A 90 0.80 -19.17 22.98
C ASN A 90 1.05 -18.01 23.96
N GLY A 91 0.67 -16.78 23.58
CA GLY A 91 0.87 -15.57 24.40
C GLY A 91 2.24 -14.92 24.27
N VAL A 92 3.17 -15.54 23.52
CA VAL A 92 4.50 -14.99 23.23
C VAL A 92 4.49 -14.28 21.88
N ARG A 93 4.95 -13.02 21.89
CA ARG A 93 5.17 -12.25 20.66
C ARG A 93 6.43 -12.74 19.96
N VAL A 94 6.26 -13.32 18.77
CA VAL A 94 7.35 -13.82 17.93
C VAL A 94 7.41 -12.99 16.66
N ARG A 95 8.61 -12.50 16.32
CA ARG A 95 8.84 -11.83 15.04
C ARG A 95 9.24 -12.85 13.98
N LEU A 96 8.53 -12.79 12.87
CA LEU A 96 8.73 -13.57 11.67
C LEU A 96 9.05 -12.63 10.52
N TYR A 97 9.69 -13.16 9.49
CA TYR A 97 9.93 -12.50 8.22
C TYR A 97 9.29 -13.33 7.12
N SER A 98 8.63 -12.68 6.17
CA SER A 98 7.95 -13.34 5.06
C SER A 98 8.45 -12.80 3.73
N ILE A 99 8.52 -13.66 2.71
CA ILE A 99 8.77 -13.20 1.34
C ILE A 99 7.50 -12.54 0.77
N ASN A 100 6.34 -12.92 1.31
CA ASN A 100 5.07 -12.33 0.94
C ASN A 100 4.91 -10.96 1.61
N PRO A 101 4.49 -9.93 0.85
CA PRO A 101 4.22 -8.62 1.42
C PRO A 101 3.11 -8.71 2.47
N PRO A 102 3.15 -7.85 3.51
CA PRO A 102 2.13 -7.87 4.54
C PRO A 102 0.77 -7.47 3.96
N ILE A 103 -0.29 -8.04 4.54
CA ILE A 103 -1.67 -7.64 4.23
C ILE A 103 -1.86 -6.19 4.67
N ILE A 104 -2.25 -5.33 3.73
CA ILE A 104 -2.49 -3.91 3.97
C ILE A 104 -3.85 -3.77 4.68
N LYS A 105 -3.85 -3.02 5.79
CA LYS A 105 -5.07 -2.78 6.57
C LYS A 105 -5.86 -1.62 6.01
N SER A 106 -7.18 -1.59 6.25
CA SER A 106 -8.05 -0.50 5.78
C SER A 106 -7.69 0.89 6.31
N SER A 107 -6.93 0.97 7.41
CA SER A 107 -6.39 2.21 8.00
C SER A 107 -5.17 2.75 7.26
N GLU A 108 -4.50 1.91 6.47
CA GLU A 108 -3.26 2.23 5.74
C GLU A 108 -3.56 2.66 4.28
N LEU A 109 -4.81 2.55 3.84
CA LEU A 109 -5.25 2.93 2.50
C LEU A 109 -5.27 4.45 2.31
N ASP A 110 -4.75 4.91 1.17
CA ASP A 110 -4.88 6.32 0.76
C ASP A 110 -6.36 6.72 0.54
N SER A 111 -6.62 8.00 0.32
CA SER A 111 -7.99 8.51 0.20
C SER A 111 -8.77 7.86 -0.97
N VAL A 112 -8.11 7.64 -2.11
CA VAL A 112 -8.72 7.04 -3.31
C VAL A 112 -8.95 5.54 -3.11
N GLN A 113 -7.94 4.83 -2.60
CA GLN A 113 -8.02 3.41 -2.26
C GLN A 113 -9.11 3.17 -1.22
N SER A 114 -9.18 4.00 -0.19
CA SER A 114 -10.22 3.97 0.83
C SER A 114 -11.62 4.16 0.23
N PHE A 115 -11.79 5.12 -0.68
CA PHE A 115 -13.06 5.34 -1.36
C PHE A 115 -13.48 4.13 -2.21
N LEU A 116 -12.54 3.57 -2.99
CA LEU A 116 -12.78 2.39 -3.80
C LEU A 116 -13.10 1.16 -2.95
N PHE A 117 -12.35 0.97 -1.86
CA PHE A 117 -12.58 -0.10 -0.89
C PHE A 117 -14.02 -0.05 -0.36
N ILE A 118 -14.52 1.12 0.03
CA ILE A 118 -15.91 1.27 0.49
C ILE A 118 -16.92 0.94 -0.62
N CYS A 119 -16.67 1.36 -1.86
CA CYS A 119 -17.55 1.04 -3.00
C CYS A 119 -17.59 -0.49 -3.25
N LEU A 120 -16.44 -1.15 -3.24
CA LEU A 120 -16.29 -2.59 -3.47
C LEU A 120 -16.91 -3.42 -2.34
N GLN A 121 -16.72 -3.00 -1.09
CA GLN A 121 -17.33 -3.63 0.08
C GLN A 121 -18.86 -3.58 -0.02
N ARG A 122 -19.41 -2.41 -0.37
CA ARG A 122 -20.86 -2.24 -0.55
C ARG A 122 -21.42 -2.92 -1.80
N GLY A 123 -20.57 -3.21 -2.78
CA GLY A 123 -20.98 -3.74 -4.08
C GLY A 123 -21.60 -2.69 -5.01
N TYR A 124 -21.42 -1.39 -4.72
CA TYR A 124 -21.95 -0.31 -5.55
C TYR A 124 -21.16 0.99 -5.43
N VAL A 125 -21.27 1.85 -6.44
CA VAL A 125 -20.72 3.22 -6.41
C VAL A 125 -21.75 4.14 -5.74
N PHE A 126 -21.33 5.16 -4.98
CA PHE A 126 -22.14 6.12 -4.18
C PHE A 126 -23.18 6.94 -4.98
N ASP A 127 -24.01 6.30 -5.79
CA ASP A 127 -25.08 6.93 -6.52
C ASP A 127 -26.44 6.51 -5.96
N SER A 128 -27.51 7.18 -6.42
CA SER A 128 -28.87 6.89 -5.98
C SER A 128 -29.36 5.49 -6.36
N GLN A 129 -28.76 4.87 -7.38
CA GLN A 129 -29.16 3.54 -7.86
C GLN A 129 -28.57 2.42 -7.01
N LYS A 130 -27.47 2.66 -6.29
CA LYS A 130 -26.77 1.65 -5.47
C LYS A 130 -26.42 0.39 -6.27
N ILE A 131 -25.94 0.59 -7.50
CA ILE A 131 -25.51 -0.50 -8.39
C ILE A 131 -24.03 -0.33 -8.74
N TRP A 132 -23.32 -1.45 -8.90
CA TRP A 132 -21.99 -1.46 -9.51
C TRP A 132 -22.08 -1.13 -11.00
N LYS A 133 -21.54 0.01 -11.41
CA LYS A 133 -21.64 0.49 -12.79
C LYS A 133 -20.52 -0.07 -13.66
N SER A 134 -20.88 -0.56 -14.84
CA SER A 134 -19.89 -0.90 -15.88
C SER A 134 -19.22 0.35 -16.47
N VAL A 135 -19.95 1.46 -16.54
CA VAL A 135 -19.45 2.75 -17.04
C VAL A 135 -19.96 3.88 -16.15
N ILE A 136 -19.06 4.77 -15.73
CA ILE A 136 -19.40 5.96 -14.95
C ILE A 136 -18.72 7.21 -15.55
N PRO A 137 -19.45 8.33 -15.76
CA PRO A 137 -18.83 9.58 -16.17
C PRO A 137 -17.70 9.98 -15.23
N SER A 138 -16.56 10.42 -15.79
CA SER A 138 -15.36 10.73 -15.00
C SER A 138 -15.59 11.89 -14.03
N SER A 139 -16.39 12.89 -14.43
CA SER A 139 -16.76 14.02 -13.56
C SER A 139 -17.58 13.54 -12.38
N LYS A 140 -18.67 12.80 -12.66
CA LYS A 140 -19.55 12.23 -11.64
C LYS A 140 -18.78 11.33 -10.68
N PHE A 141 -17.88 10.46 -11.18
CA PHE A 141 -17.13 9.57 -10.29
C PHE A 141 -16.20 10.35 -9.36
N PHE A 142 -15.59 11.42 -9.86
CA PHE A 142 -14.76 12.30 -9.06
C PHE A 142 -15.58 13.11 -8.05
N GLU A 143 -16.75 13.62 -8.43
CA GLU A 143 -17.68 14.30 -7.50
C GLU A 143 -18.11 13.39 -6.34
N LEU A 144 -18.39 12.12 -6.63
CA LEU A 144 -18.69 11.13 -5.59
C LEU A 144 -17.50 10.91 -4.65
N PHE A 145 -16.28 10.91 -5.20
CA PHE A 145 -15.06 10.86 -4.40
C PHE A 145 -14.88 12.10 -3.51
N LEU A 146 -15.16 13.30 -4.02
CA LEU A 146 -15.11 14.54 -3.23
C LEU A 146 -16.08 14.52 -2.03
N SER A 147 -17.21 13.82 -2.17
CA SER A 147 -18.19 13.65 -1.08
C SER A 147 -17.78 12.60 -0.03
N CYS A 148 -16.68 11.86 -0.26
CA CYS A 148 -16.19 10.86 0.67
C CYS A 148 -15.54 11.52 1.89
N LYS A 149 -15.90 11.08 3.10
CA LYS A 149 -15.31 11.58 4.36
C LYS A 149 -13.78 11.46 4.45
N LYS A 150 -13.19 10.55 3.67
CA LYS A 150 -11.75 10.28 3.65
C LYS A 150 -10.99 11.10 2.58
N TYR A 151 -11.65 12.05 1.93
CA TYR A 151 -11.00 12.94 0.96
C TYR A 151 -9.98 13.87 1.63
N ASP A 152 -8.81 14.00 1.01
CA ASP A 152 -7.63 14.69 1.56
C ASP A 152 -7.08 15.80 0.63
N GLY A 153 -7.82 16.22 -0.39
CA GLY A 153 -7.35 17.24 -1.35
C GLY A 153 -6.83 16.69 -2.69
N THR A 154 -7.00 15.39 -2.95
CA THR A 154 -6.53 14.73 -4.18
C THR A 154 -7.17 15.28 -5.47
N SER A 155 -6.35 15.60 -6.49
CA SER A 155 -6.84 16.11 -7.79
C SER A 155 -7.52 15.03 -8.66
N ARG A 156 -8.37 15.48 -9.59
CA ARG A 156 -9.06 14.60 -10.55
C ARG A 156 -8.12 13.75 -11.40
N THR A 157 -6.95 14.29 -11.75
CA THR A 157 -5.93 13.58 -12.53
C THR A 157 -5.32 12.44 -11.72
N VAL A 158 -4.97 12.71 -10.46
CA VAL A 158 -4.41 11.69 -9.56
C VAL A 158 -5.43 10.60 -9.29
N PHE A 159 -6.67 10.97 -8.97
CA PHE A 159 -7.78 10.03 -8.81
C PHE A 159 -7.92 9.07 -10.01
N GLY A 160 -7.95 9.61 -11.23
CA GLY A 160 -8.08 8.80 -12.44
C GLY A 160 -6.86 7.92 -12.72
N ARG A 161 -5.65 8.41 -12.44
CA ARG A 161 -4.42 7.63 -12.54
C ARG A 161 -4.40 6.49 -11.54
N THR A 162 -4.81 6.72 -10.29
CA THR A 162 -4.87 5.69 -9.24
C THR A 162 -5.84 4.57 -9.61
N ILE A 163 -7.05 4.89 -10.06
CA ILE A 163 -8.01 3.87 -10.55
C ILE A 163 -7.40 3.01 -11.66
N SER A 164 -6.75 3.67 -12.63
CA SER A 164 -6.14 2.98 -13.77
C SER A 164 -4.94 2.13 -13.35
N LYS A 165 -4.12 2.63 -12.40
CA LYS A 165 -2.94 1.93 -11.85
C LYS A 165 -3.33 0.70 -11.05
N ILE A 166 -4.39 0.78 -10.23
CA ILE A 166 -4.90 -0.37 -9.48
C ILE A 166 -5.43 -1.45 -10.44
N GLY A 167 -6.01 -1.04 -11.57
CA GLY A 167 -6.52 -1.93 -12.61
C GLY A 167 -8.04 -2.16 -12.60
N ILE A 168 -8.77 -1.47 -11.73
CA ILE A 168 -10.22 -1.63 -11.56
C ILE A 168 -11.03 -0.96 -12.67
N GLY A 169 -10.45 0.04 -13.34
CA GLY A 169 -11.13 0.72 -14.42
C GLY A 169 -10.17 1.44 -15.35
N LYS A 170 -10.64 1.71 -16.56
CA LYS A 170 -9.89 2.48 -17.57
C LYS A 170 -10.65 3.70 -18.03
N SER A 171 -9.94 4.80 -18.22
CA SER A 171 -10.51 6.01 -18.82
C SER A 171 -10.81 5.78 -20.30
N ILE A 172 -12.02 6.13 -20.74
CA ILE A 172 -12.50 6.00 -22.12
C ILE A 172 -13.25 7.26 -22.55
N LEU A 173 -13.39 7.45 -23.87
CA LEU A 173 -14.36 8.37 -24.43
C LEU A 173 -15.61 7.55 -24.78
N PHE A 174 -16.73 7.80 -24.10
CA PHE A 174 -17.97 7.04 -24.24
C PHE A 174 -19.01 7.83 -25.02
N GLY A 175 -19.85 7.12 -25.79
CA GLY A 175 -20.90 7.69 -26.63
C GLY A 175 -20.48 7.95 -28.09
N ASN A 176 -21.45 8.37 -28.90
CA ASN A 176 -21.26 8.76 -30.29
C ASN A 176 -21.28 10.30 -30.42
N PRO A 177 -20.62 10.89 -31.44
CA PRO A 177 -20.72 12.32 -31.70
C PRO A 177 -22.19 12.73 -31.90
N PRO A 178 -22.62 13.91 -31.40
CA PRO A 178 -21.83 14.90 -30.65
C PRO A 178 -21.73 14.61 -29.13
N ASN A 179 -22.48 13.65 -28.61
CA ASN A 179 -22.67 13.40 -27.17
C ASN A 179 -21.55 12.54 -26.54
N ARG A 180 -20.30 12.76 -26.93
CA ARG A 180 -19.13 12.05 -26.37
C ARG A 180 -18.71 12.66 -25.04
N PHE A 181 -18.44 11.83 -24.04
CA PHE A 181 -17.92 12.28 -22.75
C PHE A 181 -16.85 11.34 -22.18
N ARG A 182 -15.99 11.87 -21.31
CA ARG A 182 -14.97 11.07 -20.61
C ARG A 182 -15.61 10.26 -19.49
N ALA A 183 -15.37 8.95 -19.50
CA ALA A 183 -15.92 8.01 -18.52
C ALA A 183 -14.84 7.03 -18.06
N PHE A 184 -15.09 6.36 -16.93
CA PHE A 184 -14.37 5.15 -16.55
C PHE A 184 -15.21 3.94 -16.92
N LYS A 185 -14.62 3.01 -17.68
CA LYS A 185 -15.14 1.66 -17.84
C LYS A 185 -14.56 0.80 -16.72
N LEU A 186 -15.39 0.41 -15.77
CA LEU A 186 -15.02 -0.42 -14.63
C LEU A 186 -15.07 -1.90 -15.02
N LYS A 187 -14.23 -2.70 -14.36
CA LYS A 187 -14.34 -4.16 -14.38
C LYS A 187 -15.63 -4.62 -13.68
N PRO A 188 -16.16 -5.82 -13.98
CA PRO A 188 -17.21 -6.46 -13.18
C PRO A 188 -16.85 -6.46 -11.69
N LEU A 189 -17.86 -6.44 -10.81
CA LEU A 189 -17.65 -6.27 -9.36
C LEU A 189 -16.67 -7.30 -8.78
N ASP A 190 -16.85 -8.58 -9.11
CA ASP A 190 -16.02 -9.66 -8.57
C ASP A 190 -14.58 -9.59 -9.08
N GLU A 191 -14.39 -9.23 -10.36
CA GLU A 191 -13.06 -9.00 -10.93
C GLU A 191 -12.40 -7.77 -10.28
N ALA A 192 -13.15 -6.69 -10.06
CA ALA A 192 -12.65 -5.50 -9.39
C ALA A 192 -12.27 -5.76 -7.92
N ARG A 193 -13.05 -6.59 -7.22
CA ARG A 193 -12.77 -7.05 -5.85
C ARG A 193 -11.49 -7.88 -5.81
N LEU A 194 -11.34 -8.86 -6.69
CA LEU A 194 -10.12 -9.67 -6.79
C LEU A 194 -8.89 -8.79 -7.09
N ILE A 195 -8.99 -7.88 -8.07
CA ILE A 195 -7.90 -6.97 -8.42
C ILE A 195 -7.52 -6.08 -7.23
N PHE A 196 -8.49 -5.52 -6.51
CA PHE A 196 -8.20 -4.68 -5.34
C PHE A 196 -7.58 -5.51 -4.21
N ALA A 197 -8.14 -6.69 -3.93
CA ALA A 197 -7.69 -7.58 -2.89
C ALA A 197 -6.22 -8.00 -3.11
N THR A 198 -5.86 -8.36 -4.34
CA THR A 198 -4.51 -8.74 -4.72
C THR A 198 -3.56 -7.55 -4.78
N ASN A 199 -3.91 -6.49 -5.51
CA ASN A 199 -2.96 -5.41 -5.84
C ASN A 199 -2.87 -4.31 -4.78
N VAL A 200 -3.87 -4.19 -3.91
CA VAL A 200 -3.95 -3.13 -2.89
C VAL A 200 -3.95 -3.71 -1.48
N LEU A 201 -4.65 -4.82 -1.23
CA LEU A 201 -4.68 -5.42 0.11
C LEU A 201 -3.59 -6.47 0.33
N ASN A 202 -2.91 -6.92 -0.72
CA ASN A 202 -2.01 -8.08 -0.68
C ASN A 202 -2.68 -9.33 -0.06
N ASN A 203 -3.98 -9.51 -0.29
CA ASN A 203 -4.79 -10.58 0.27
C ASN A 203 -5.80 -11.07 -0.77
N ALA A 204 -5.42 -12.00 -1.64
CA ALA A 204 -6.29 -12.52 -2.69
C ALA A 204 -7.57 -13.19 -2.14
N ASP A 205 -7.49 -13.75 -0.93
CA ASP A 205 -8.59 -14.43 -0.24
C ASP A 205 -9.38 -13.49 0.68
N TYR A 206 -9.30 -12.17 0.45
CA TYR A 206 -10.02 -11.19 1.26
C TYR A 206 -11.54 -11.45 1.25
N ASN A 207 -12.11 -11.63 2.44
CA ASN A 207 -13.55 -11.79 2.61
C ASN A 207 -14.26 -10.45 2.46
N TRP A 208 -15.07 -10.32 1.40
CA TRP A 208 -15.84 -9.12 1.08
C TRP A 208 -17.23 -9.07 1.74
N ASN A 209 -17.61 -10.09 2.52
CA ASN A 209 -18.90 -10.17 3.22
C ASN A 209 -18.97 -9.28 4.46
#